data_AF-A0A7K6Z250-F1
#
_entry.id   AF-A0A7K6Z250-F1
#
_cell.length_a   1.000
_cell.length_b   1.000
_cell.length_c   1.000
_cell.angle_alpha   90.00
_cell.angle_beta   90.00
_cell.angle_gamma   90.00
#
_symmetry.space_group_name_H-M   'P 1'
#
loop_
_entity.id
_entity.type
_entity.pdbx_description
1 polymer ?
#
loop_
_entity_poly.entity_id
_entity_poly.type
_entity_poly.pdbx_seq_one_letter_code
_entity_poly.pdbx_strand_id
1 'polypeptide(L)'
;VLRNKGVYESVKYIQQENFWIGPSSIDLIHLGAKFSPCIRKDSQVERLIQRERDRERSSGCCVQNDNSGCIQTLPQDCSETLATFIKWPSTNAPAMGQGEKRTSGAVCHQDPRTCEEPASNPPHVWPDDITKWPICTYETKTNHTGFAHMDCQIKGRPCCIGTKGSCEITTREYCEFMHGYFHEEATLCSQVHCLDEVCGLLPFLNPEVPDQFYRLWLSLFLHAGVSSPSVIHCLVSVTFQMTVLRDLEKLAGWHRISIIFILSGITGNLASAIFLPYRAEVGPAGSQFGLLACLFVELFQSWQVLEKPWKAFLNLFGIVLFLFICGLLPWIDNIAHLFGFLSGLLLSFAFLPYITFGTVDKYRKRAMIIVSLLVFVGLFASLVVWLYVYPVNWRWIEYLTCLPFTSKFCEKYELEQVLH
;
A
#
# COMPACT_ATOMS: atom_id res chain seq x y z
N VAL A 1 8.58 1.32 -26.79
CA VAL A 1 9.86 1.25 -26.02
C VAL A 1 10.52 -0.09 -26.35
N LEU A 2 11.86 -0.19 -26.30
CA LEU A 2 12.54 -1.47 -26.53
C LEU A 2 12.20 -2.40 -25.36
N ARG A 3 11.52 -3.52 -25.63
CA ARG A 3 11.14 -4.49 -24.59
C ARG A 3 12.18 -5.61 -24.51
N ASN A 4 12.04 -6.47 -23.50
CA ASN A 4 12.88 -7.65 -23.25
C ASN A 4 13.03 -8.63 -24.43
N LYS A 5 12.18 -8.55 -25.46
CA LYS A 5 12.31 -9.36 -26.70
C LYS A 5 13.29 -8.81 -27.73
N GLY A 6 13.94 -7.67 -27.47
CA GLY A 6 14.78 -6.99 -28.46
C GLY A 6 13.98 -6.36 -29.61
N VAL A 7 12.65 -6.31 -29.49
CA VAL A 7 11.72 -5.73 -30.46
C VAL A 7 11.13 -4.43 -29.90
N TYR A 8 10.94 -3.44 -30.76
CA TYR A 8 10.20 -2.23 -30.41
C TYR A 8 8.71 -2.55 -30.32
N GLU A 9 8.15 -2.47 -29.12
CA GLU A 9 6.72 -2.62 -28.90
C GLU A 9 6.08 -1.26 -28.56
N SER A 10 4.87 -1.06 -29.09
CA SER A 10 4.00 0.03 -28.65
C SER A 10 3.48 -0.32 -27.27
N VAL A 11 4.01 0.35 -26.26
CA VAL A 11 3.65 0.14 -24.85
C VAL A 11 2.71 1.24 -24.41
N LYS A 12 1.67 0.88 -23.65
CA LYS A 12 0.69 1.82 -23.12
C LYS A 12 0.78 1.81 -21.60
N TYR A 13 1.17 2.93 -21.01
CA TYR A 13 1.00 3.15 -19.58
C TYR A 13 -0.41 3.66 -19.33
N ILE A 14 -1.24 2.86 -18.67
CA ILE A 14 -2.61 3.25 -18.28
C ILE A 14 -2.55 3.76 -16.86
N GLN A 15 -2.24 5.05 -16.72
CA GLN A 15 -2.47 5.74 -15.47
C GLN A 15 -3.97 5.96 -15.32
N GLN A 16 -4.55 5.54 -14.19
CA GLN A 16 -5.87 6.05 -13.84
C GLN A 16 -5.73 7.55 -13.67
N GLU A 17 -6.47 8.30 -14.49
CA GLU A 17 -6.61 9.73 -14.27
C GLU A 17 -7.17 9.91 -12.87
N ASN A 18 -6.39 10.56 -12.01
CA ASN A 18 -7.04 11.38 -11.01
C ASN A 18 -7.88 12.35 -11.84
N PHE A 19 -9.21 12.25 -11.75
CA PHE A 19 -10.14 13.20 -12.38
C PHE A 19 -9.79 14.67 -12.01
N TRP A 20 -8.93 14.84 -10.99
CA TRP A 20 -8.34 16.05 -10.49
C TRP A 20 -6.82 16.07 -10.72
N ILE A 21 -6.23 17.19 -11.18
CA ILE A 21 -4.76 17.36 -11.26
C ILE A 21 -4.17 17.22 -9.84
N GLY A 22 -3.42 16.14 -9.61
CA GLY A 22 -2.84 15.77 -8.32
C GLY A 22 -1.90 14.57 -8.44
N PRO A 23 -1.07 14.29 -7.41
CA PRO A 23 -0.11 13.19 -7.42
C PRO A 23 -0.82 11.84 -7.61
N SER A 24 -0.15 10.91 -8.28
CA SER A 24 -0.73 9.60 -8.56
C SER A 24 -0.95 8.79 -7.29
N SER A 25 -1.76 7.73 -7.37
CA SER A 25 -1.98 6.84 -6.22
C SER A 25 -0.68 6.20 -5.72
N ILE A 26 0.25 5.87 -6.62
CA ILE A 26 1.56 5.33 -6.26
C ILE A 26 2.41 6.38 -5.53
N ASP A 27 2.40 7.64 -5.96
CA ASP A 27 3.11 8.72 -5.26
C ASP A 27 2.52 8.95 -3.86
N LEU A 28 1.19 8.92 -3.73
CA LEU A 28 0.52 9.05 -2.43
C LEU A 28 0.91 7.91 -1.49
N ILE A 29 0.94 6.66 -2.00
CA ILE A 29 1.43 5.51 -1.24
C ILE A 29 2.87 5.74 -0.81
N HIS A 30 3.75 6.14 -1.74
CA HIS A 30 5.16 6.40 -1.45
C HIS A 30 5.36 7.48 -0.39
N LEU A 31 4.47 8.48 -0.33
CA LEU A 31 4.50 9.57 0.65
C LEU A 31 3.89 9.23 2.03
N GLY A 32 3.35 8.02 2.22
CA GLY A 32 2.79 7.60 3.51
C GLY A 32 1.26 7.55 3.59
N ALA A 33 0.55 7.54 2.46
CA ALA A 33 -0.90 7.32 2.46
C ALA A 33 -1.27 5.99 3.12
N LYS A 34 -2.50 5.92 3.64
CA LYS A 34 -3.06 4.66 4.15
C LYS A 34 -3.16 3.69 2.98
N PHE A 35 -2.45 2.58 3.06
CA PHE A 35 -2.47 1.49 2.08
C PHE A 35 -2.15 0.18 2.77
N SER A 36 -3.07 -0.77 2.73
CA SER A 36 -3.02 -1.94 3.61
C SER A 36 -1.88 -2.91 3.31
N PRO A 37 -1.51 -3.16 2.04
CA PRO A 37 -0.33 -3.96 1.72
C PRO A 37 0.98 -3.45 2.32
N CYS A 38 1.12 -2.14 2.61
CA CYS A 38 2.29 -1.60 3.30
C CYS A 38 2.23 -1.73 4.83
N ILE A 39 1.03 -1.94 5.40
CA ILE A 39 0.80 -2.03 6.85
C ILE A 39 0.88 -3.48 7.33
N ARG A 40 0.43 -4.44 6.50
CA ARG A 40 0.37 -5.86 6.83
C ARG A 40 0.51 -6.74 5.59
N LYS A 41 0.86 -8.01 5.82
CA LYS A 41 0.88 -9.02 4.75
C LYS A 41 -0.51 -9.18 4.14
N ASP A 42 -0.54 -9.18 2.82
CA ASP A 42 -1.74 -9.37 2.03
C ASP A 42 -1.65 -10.64 1.17
N SER A 43 -2.73 -11.43 1.15
CA SER A 43 -2.75 -12.72 0.46
C SER A 43 -2.80 -12.61 -1.07
N GLN A 44 -3.25 -11.49 -1.63
CA GLN A 44 -3.22 -11.28 -3.08
C GLN A 44 -1.82 -10.85 -3.54
N VAL A 45 -1.16 -9.97 -2.78
CA VAL A 45 0.24 -9.59 -3.05
C VAL A 45 1.18 -10.78 -2.87
N GLU A 46 1.02 -11.57 -1.80
CA GLU A 46 1.83 -12.78 -1.58
C GLU A 46 1.66 -13.80 -2.72
N ARG A 47 0.43 -14.01 -3.20
CA ARG A 47 0.16 -14.89 -4.35
C ARG A 47 0.77 -14.36 -5.64
N LEU A 48 0.80 -13.04 -5.83
CA LEU A 48 1.47 -12.42 -6.98
C LEU A 48 2.98 -12.66 -6.92
N ILE A 49 3.61 -12.37 -5.77
CA ILE A 49 5.05 -12.58 -5.55
C ILE A 49 5.41 -14.05 -5.74
N GLN A 50 4.62 -14.98 -5.19
CA GLN A 50 4.88 -16.41 -5.36
C GLN A 50 4.77 -16.85 -6.82
N ARG A 51 3.76 -16.34 -7.55
CA ARG A 51 3.61 -16.60 -8.99
C ARG A 51 4.78 -16.06 -9.81
N GLU A 52 5.28 -14.88 -9.47
CA GLU A 52 6.46 -14.30 -10.12
C GLU A 52 7.73 -15.10 -9.82
N ARG A 53 7.93 -15.54 -8.56
CA ARG A 53 9.03 -16.46 -8.17
C ARG A 53 8.96 -17.80 -8.91
N ASP A 54 7.77 -18.39 -9.04
CA ASP A 54 7.61 -19.67 -9.75
C ASP A 54 7.93 -19.52 -11.26
N ARG A 55 7.55 -18.41 -11.88
CA ARG A 55 7.96 -18.07 -13.26
C ARG A 55 9.47 -17.88 -13.34
N GLU A 56 10.06 -17.11 -12.44
CA GLU A 56 11.50 -16.87 -12.41
C GLU A 56 12.30 -18.16 -12.24
N ARG A 57 11.87 -19.11 -11.41
CA ARG A 57 12.55 -20.41 -11.24
C ARG A 57 12.74 -21.16 -12.58
N SER A 58 11.78 -21.02 -13.49
CA SER A 58 11.82 -21.60 -14.84
C SER A 58 12.52 -20.73 -15.89
N SER A 59 12.91 -19.50 -15.56
CA SER A 59 13.62 -18.60 -16.47
C SER A 59 15.06 -19.04 -16.72
N GLY A 60 15.62 -18.68 -17.87
CA GLY A 60 17.02 -18.90 -18.23
C GLY A 60 17.61 -17.69 -18.93
N CYS A 61 18.90 -17.77 -19.28
CA CYS A 61 19.57 -16.68 -19.95
C CYS A 61 19.42 -16.80 -21.47
N CYS A 62 18.72 -15.84 -22.09
CA CYS A 62 18.58 -15.74 -23.54
C CYS A 62 19.73 -14.87 -24.08
N VAL A 63 20.67 -15.49 -24.79
CA VAL A 63 21.86 -14.82 -25.33
C VAL A 63 21.68 -14.63 -26.83
N GLN A 64 21.75 -13.39 -27.33
CA GLN A 64 21.61 -13.12 -28.76
C GLN A 64 22.84 -13.57 -29.56
N ASN A 65 22.62 -14.18 -30.72
CA ASN A 65 23.67 -14.78 -31.54
C ASN A 65 24.59 -13.75 -32.22
N ASP A 66 24.14 -12.48 -32.31
CA ASP A 66 24.88 -11.36 -32.88
C ASP A 66 25.75 -10.61 -31.85
N ASN A 67 25.86 -11.14 -30.62
CA ASN A 67 26.51 -10.51 -29.48
C ASN A 67 25.91 -9.15 -29.08
N SER A 68 24.68 -8.84 -29.49
CA SER A 68 24.01 -7.60 -29.09
C SER A 68 23.71 -7.54 -27.60
N GLY A 69 23.59 -8.70 -26.93
CA GLY A 69 23.46 -8.80 -25.47
C GLY A 69 22.68 -10.02 -25.01
N CYS A 70 22.31 -10.04 -23.74
CA CYS A 70 21.51 -11.10 -23.14
C CYS A 70 20.50 -10.58 -22.12
N ILE A 71 19.49 -11.39 -21.87
CA ILE A 71 18.40 -11.07 -20.94
C ILE A 71 17.84 -12.33 -20.29
N GLN A 72 17.54 -12.22 -19.00
CA GLN A 72 16.90 -13.29 -18.25
C GLN A 72 15.41 -13.34 -18.61
N THR A 73 14.93 -14.48 -19.12
CA THR A 73 13.55 -14.61 -19.60
C THR A 73 13.08 -16.07 -19.62
N LEU A 74 11.80 -16.28 -19.94
CA LEU A 74 11.23 -17.61 -20.15
C LEU A 74 11.60 -18.16 -21.53
N PRO A 75 11.66 -19.49 -21.72
CA PRO A 75 12.03 -20.10 -23.01
C PRO A 75 11.14 -19.64 -24.16
N GLN A 76 9.83 -19.48 -23.91
CA GLN A 76 8.83 -19.01 -24.88
C GLN A 76 9.01 -17.55 -25.33
N ASP A 77 9.72 -16.75 -24.54
CA ASP A 77 9.97 -15.33 -24.82
C ASP A 77 11.38 -15.09 -25.41
N CYS A 78 12.17 -16.16 -25.56
CA CYS A 78 13.47 -16.15 -26.24
C CYS A 78 13.30 -16.56 -27.71
N SER A 79 13.94 -15.84 -28.64
CA SER A 79 13.88 -16.17 -30.06
C SER A 79 14.64 -17.47 -30.37
N GLU A 80 13.98 -18.43 -31.02
CA GLU A 80 14.60 -19.71 -31.43
C GLU A 80 15.64 -19.56 -32.57
N THR A 81 15.57 -18.48 -33.35
CA THR A 81 16.43 -18.27 -34.53
C THR A 81 17.54 -17.26 -34.29
N LEU A 82 17.26 -16.21 -33.51
CA LEU A 82 18.19 -15.09 -33.29
C LEU A 82 18.94 -15.19 -31.95
N ALA A 83 18.55 -16.11 -31.07
CA ALA A 83 19.15 -16.25 -29.76
C ALA A 83 19.33 -17.73 -29.38
N THR A 84 20.19 -17.94 -28.39
CA THR A 84 20.43 -19.24 -27.76
C THR A 84 19.92 -19.17 -26.32
N PHE A 85 18.99 -20.05 -25.97
CA PHE A 85 18.45 -20.14 -24.61
C PHE A 85 19.32 -21.06 -23.75
N ILE A 86 19.95 -20.51 -22.71
CA ILE A 86 20.84 -21.23 -21.80
C ILE A 86 20.12 -21.50 -20.48
N LYS A 87 19.88 -22.79 -20.20
CA LYS A 87 19.30 -23.28 -18.95
C LYS A 87 20.07 -24.54 -18.51
N TRP A 88 20.10 -24.79 -17.20
CA TRP A 88 20.64 -26.00 -16.60
C TRP A 88 19.49 -27.01 -16.37
N PRO A 89 19.77 -28.32 -16.37
CA PRO A 89 21.07 -28.97 -16.47
C PRO A 89 21.60 -29.16 -17.91
N SER A 90 20.87 -28.73 -18.94
CA SER A 90 21.19 -29.04 -20.35
C SER A 90 22.55 -28.54 -20.83
N THR A 91 23.05 -27.41 -20.30
CA THR A 91 24.27 -26.77 -20.79
C THR A 91 25.22 -26.41 -19.64
N ASN A 92 26.39 -27.07 -19.53
CA ASN A 92 27.50 -26.69 -18.63
C ASN A 92 27.12 -26.36 -17.17
N ALA A 93 26.17 -27.12 -16.61
CA ALA A 93 25.69 -26.93 -15.25
C ALA A 93 26.78 -27.15 -14.19
N PRO A 94 26.94 -26.24 -13.22
CA PRO A 94 27.90 -26.38 -12.14
C PRO A 94 27.51 -27.53 -11.20
N ALA A 95 28.52 -28.15 -10.60
CA ALA A 95 28.32 -29.13 -9.53
C ALA A 95 28.02 -28.41 -8.21
N MET A 96 27.11 -28.97 -7.43
CA MET A 96 26.98 -28.72 -6.01
C MET A 96 28.06 -29.50 -5.26
N GLY A 97 28.42 -29.05 -4.04
CA GLY A 97 29.56 -29.57 -3.27
C GLY A 97 29.57 -31.09 -2.97
N GLN A 98 28.52 -31.84 -3.33
CA GLN A 98 28.43 -33.31 -3.22
C GLN A 98 28.47 -34.03 -4.58
N GLY A 99 28.79 -33.35 -5.68
CA GLY A 99 28.87 -33.95 -7.04
C GLY A 99 27.55 -33.98 -7.82
N GLU A 100 26.43 -33.60 -7.19
CA GLU A 100 25.15 -33.39 -7.89
C GLU A 100 25.18 -32.13 -8.74
N LYS A 101 24.70 -32.18 -9.99
CA LYS A 101 24.65 -30.99 -10.85
C LYS A 101 23.43 -30.15 -10.53
N ARG A 102 23.58 -28.82 -10.60
CA ARG A 102 22.45 -27.90 -10.47
C ARG A 102 21.40 -28.12 -11.55
N THR A 103 20.14 -28.07 -11.16
CA THR A 103 18.98 -28.18 -12.08
C THR A 103 18.36 -26.83 -12.39
N SER A 104 18.71 -25.79 -11.64
CA SER A 104 18.15 -24.45 -11.81
C SER A 104 19.25 -23.41 -11.98
N GLY A 105 18.99 -22.45 -12.88
CA GLY A 105 19.99 -21.65 -13.63
C GLY A 105 19.93 -21.98 -15.12
N ALA A 106 20.73 -21.38 -16.01
CA ALA A 106 21.67 -20.30 -15.77
C ALA A 106 20.97 -18.94 -15.56
N VAL A 107 21.67 -18.02 -14.89
CA VAL A 107 21.25 -16.63 -14.71
C VAL A 107 22.20 -15.75 -15.53
N CYS A 108 21.67 -14.81 -16.31
CA CYS A 108 22.54 -13.90 -17.06
C CYS A 108 23.40 -13.07 -16.12
N HIS A 109 24.71 -13.01 -16.37
CA HIS A 109 25.66 -12.22 -15.59
C HIS A 109 25.70 -12.60 -14.09
N GLN A 110 25.33 -13.83 -13.74
CA GLN A 110 25.53 -14.35 -12.39
C GLN A 110 25.73 -15.87 -12.39
N ASP A 111 26.91 -16.32 -11.93
CA ASP A 111 27.24 -17.73 -11.80
C ASP A 111 27.92 -18.02 -10.44
N PRO A 112 27.50 -19.06 -9.71
CA PRO A 112 28.09 -19.42 -8.42
C PRO A 112 29.59 -19.76 -8.50
N ARG A 113 30.13 -20.08 -9.70
CA ARG A 113 31.56 -20.36 -9.91
C ARG A 113 32.41 -19.11 -10.04
N THR A 114 31.82 -17.96 -10.41
CA THR A 114 32.55 -16.72 -10.73
C THR A 114 32.32 -15.62 -9.69
N CYS A 115 31.29 -15.76 -8.85
CA CYS A 115 31.01 -14.80 -7.79
C CYS A 115 31.95 -15.01 -6.59
N GLU A 116 32.68 -13.98 -6.21
CA GLU A 116 33.59 -13.98 -5.05
C GLU A 116 32.88 -13.49 -3.78
N GLU A 117 31.95 -12.53 -3.90
CA GLU A 117 31.18 -12.02 -2.78
C GLU A 117 29.68 -11.99 -3.09
N PRO A 118 28.85 -12.81 -2.42
CA PRO A 118 29.20 -13.91 -1.51
C PRO A 118 29.57 -15.20 -2.27
N ALA A 119 30.78 -15.74 -2.08
CA ALA A 119 31.20 -16.98 -2.74
C ALA A 119 30.32 -18.21 -2.42
N SER A 120 30.03 -19.02 -3.44
CA SER A 120 29.23 -20.24 -3.33
C SER A 120 30.09 -21.46 -2.96
N ASN A 121 30.71 -21.44 -1.77
CA ASN A 121 31.65 -22.48 -1.31
C ASN A 121 31.18 -23.16 -0.02
N PRO A 122 31.51 -24.45 0.24
CA PRO A 122 31.18 -25.12 1.50
C PRO A 122 31.73 -24.35 2.72
N PRO A 123 30.95 -24.18 3.81
CA PRO A 123 29.63 -24.77 4.08
C PRO A 123 28.43 -23.97 3.52
N HIS A 124 28.64 -22.79 2.93
CA HIS A 124 27.59 -21.87 2.47
C HIS A 124 27.39 -21.93 0.95
N VAL A 125 27.10 -23.12 0.42
CA VAL A 125 26.80 -23.30 -1.01
C VAL A 125 25.41 -22.71 -1.31
N TRP A 126 25.30 -21.90 -2.37
CA TRP A 126 24.02 -21.35 -2.80
C TRP A 126 23.02 -22.48 -3.10
N PRO A 127 21.74 -22.35 -2.75
CA PRO A 127 20.76 -23.41 -3.00
C PRO A 127 20.53 -23.62 -4.51
N ASP A 128 20.03 -24.80 -4.91
CA ASP A 128 19.72 -25.06 -6.33
C ASP A 128 18.60 -24.17 -6.87
N ASP A 129 17.81 -23.54 -6.00
CA ASP A 129 16.74 -22.60 -6.36
C ASP A 129 17.30 -21.20 -6.64
N ILE A 130 17.27 -20.74 -7.90
CA ILE A 130 17.78 -19.40 -8.29
C ILE A 130 17.02 -18.28 -7.58
N THR A 131 15.79 -18.51 -7.16
CA THR A 131 14.98 -17.51 -6.44
C THR A 131 15.49 -17.21 -5.03
N LYS A 132 16.48 -17.97 -4.55
CA LYS A 132 17.12 -17.80 -3.24
C LYS A 132 18.58 -17.41 -3.37
N TRP A 133 19.03 -17.04 -4.57
CA TRP A 133 20.41 -16.64 -4.78
C TRP A 133 20.63 -15.20 -4.28
N PRO A 134 21.73 -14.94 -3.56
CA PRO A 134 22.06 -13.59 -3.15
C PRO A 134 22.48 -12.75 -4.36
N ILE A 135 22.55 -11.43 -4.21
CA ILE A 135 23.16 -10.55 -5.21
C ILE A 135 24.67 -10.78 -5.21
N CYS A 136 25.26 -10.95 -6.39
CA CYS A 136 26.71 -10.99 -6.51
C CYS A 136 27.26 -9.56 -6.53
N THR A 137 27.94 -9.14 -5.47
CA THR A 137 28.49 -7.78 -5.34
C THR A 137 29.88 -7.66 -5.94
N TYR A 138 30.64 -8.77 -5.97
CA TYR A 138 31.97 -8.80 -6.53
C TYR A 138 32.21 -10.07 -7.34
N GLU A 139 32.54 -9.87 -8.62
CA GLU A 139 32.92 -10.92 -9.56
C GLU A 139 34.42 -10.91 -9.81
N THR A 140 34.99 -12.09 -10.08
CA THR A 140 36.41 -12.21 -10.45
C THR A 140 36.71 -11.37 -11.69
N LYS A 141 37.77 -10.54 -11.63
CA LYS A 141 38.22 -9.65 -12.72
C LYS A 141 38.85 -10.42 -13.89
N THR A 142 38.04 -11.18 -14.62
CA THR A 142 38.42 -11.81 -15.90
C THR A 142 37.52 -11.28 -17.00
N ASN A 143 38.10 -10.72 -18.06
CA ASN A 143 37.35 -10.14 -19.19
C ASN A 143 36.49 -11.17 -19.93
N HIS A 144 36.84 -12.47 -19.84
CA HIS A 144 36.06 -13.57 -20.39
C HIS A 144 36.14 -14.77 -19.45
N THR A 145 34.98 -15.22 -18.99
CA THR A 145 34.83 -16.38 -18.12
C THR A 145 34.75 -17.69 -18.92
N GLY A 146 34.46 -17.61 -20.22
CA GLY A 146 34.22 -18.76 -21.09
C GLY A 146 32.78 -19.30 -20.99
N PHE A 147 31.92 -18.64 -20.20
CA PHE A 147 30.51 -18.95 -20.09
C PHE A 147 29.68 -17.93 -20.88
N ALA A 148 28.94 -18.39 -21.88
CA ALA A 148 28.16 -17.51 -22.76
C ALA A 148 27.11 -16.65 -22.01
N HIS A 149 26.56 -17.15 -20.90
CA HIS A 149 25.61 -16.38 -20.07
C HIS A 149 26.28 -15.33 -19.16
N MET A 150 27.59 -15.37 -19.00
CA MET A 150 28.37 -14.39 -18.22
C MET A 150 29.04 -13.36 -19.13
N ASP A 151 29.54 -13.79 -20.30
CA ASP A 151 30.34 -12.95 -21.19
C ASP A 151 29.47 -12.04 -22.11
N CYS A 152 28.15 -12.04 -21.93
CA CYS A 152 27.18 -11.31 -22.74
C CYS A 152 26.78 -9.98 -22.09
N GLN A 153 26.64 -8.89 -22.86
CA GLN A 153 26.18 -7.61 -22.29
C GLN A 153 24.72 -7.71 -21.80
N ILE A 154 24.49 -7.54 -20.49
CA ILE A 154 23.13 -7.57 -19.92
C ILE A 154 22.30 -6.39 -20.44
N LYS A 155 21.11 -6.68 -20.97
CA LYS A 155 20.17 -5.67 -21.52
C LYS A 155 18.95 -5.43 -20.65
N GLY A 156 18.59 -6.39 -19.80
CA GLY A 156 17.44 -6.27 -18.91
C GLY A 156 17.83 -6.55 -17.48
N ARG A 157 17.28 -5.76 -16.55
CA ARG A 157 17.43 -5.93 -15.11
C ARG A 157 16.07 -5.80 -14.41
N PRO A 158 15.95 -6.22 -13.15
CA PRO A 158 14.73 -6.10 -12.38
C PRO A 158 14.22 -4.65 -12.33
N CYS A 159 12.95 -4.47 -12.65
CA CYS A 159 12.23 -3.21 -12.54
C CYS A 159 10.97 -3.41 -11.70
N CYS A 160 10.83 -2.64 -10.62
CA CYS A 160 9.66 -2.67 -9.76
C CYS A 160 8.62 -1.68 -10.26
N ILE A 161 7.43 -2.20 -10.61
CA ILE A 161 6.34 -1.43 -11.21
C ILE A 161 5.00 -1.64 -10.49
N GLY A 162 4.18 -0.59 -10.53
CA GLY A 162 2.80 -0.62 -10.04
C GLY A 162 2.66 -0.63 -8.52
N THR A 163 1.43 -0.45 -8.04
CA THR A 163 1.12 -0.27 -6.61
C THR A 163 1.25 -1.54 -5.76
N LYS A 164 1.45 -2.71 -6.37
CA LYS A 164 1.68 -3.98 -5.67
C LYS A 164 3.14 -4.39 -5.58
N GLY A 165 4.04 -3.62 -6.20
CA GLY A 165 5.45 -4.00 -6.34
C GLY A 165 5.62 -5.25 -7.20
N SER A 166 5.07 -5.26 -8.42
CA SER A 166 5.34 -6.34 -9.38
C SER A 166 6.73 -6.14 -9.96
N CYS A 167 7.46 -7.23 -10.18
CA CYS A 167 8.79 -7.18 -10.77
C CYS A 167 8.82 -7.74 -12.20
N GLU A 168 9.41 -6.99 -13.13
CA GLU A 168 9.70 -7.45 -14.49
C GLU A 168 11.15 -7.19 -14.86
N ILE A 169 11.82 -8.18 -15.47
CA ILE A 169 13.16 -8.00 -16.04
C ILE A 169 13.02 -7.32 -17.40
N THR A 170 13.45 -6.08 -17.47
CA THR A 170 13.21 -5.20 -18.62
C THR A 170 14.33 -4.18 -18.80
N THR A 171 14.25 -3.40 -19.87
CA THR A 171 15.23 -2.35 -20.19
C THR A 171 15.02 -1.14 -19.29
N ARG A 172 16.07 -0.32 -19.14
CA ARG A 172 15.99 0.93 -18.35
C ARG A 172 14.94 1.87 -18.91
N GLU A 173 14.91 2.03 -20.23
CA GLU A 173 13.99 2.93 -20.91
C GLU A 173 12.53 2.53 -20.69
N TYR A 174 12.24 1.22 -20.64
CA TYR A 174 10.90 0.72 -20.32
C TYR A 174 10.54 0.99 -18.86
N CYS A 175 11.47 0.74 -17.94
CA CYS A 175 11.25 0.98 -16.52
C CYS A 175 10.95 2.46 -16.23
N GLU A 176 11.76 3.37 -16.80
CA GLU A 176 11.57 4.81 -16.67
C GLU A 176 10.24 5.27 -17.30
N PHE A 177 9.85 4.71 -18.45
CA PHE A 177 8.56 4.99 -19.08
C PHE A 177 7.37 4.55 -18.22
N MET A 178 7.50 3.44 -17.49
CA MET A 178 6.46 2.92 -16.59
C MET A 178 6.49 3.57 -15.20
N HIS A 179 7.35 4.58 -14.98
CA HIS A 179 7.58 5.19 -13.67
C HIS A 179 7.92 4.17 -12.58
N GLY A 180 8.70 3.15 -12.93
CA GLY A 180 9.18 2.12 -12.00
C GLY A 180 10.56 2.43 -11.40
N TYR A 181 10.98 1.57 -10.48
CA TYR A 181 12.31 1.61 -9.86
C TYR A 181 13.21 0.56 -10.54
N PHE A 182 14.30 1.00 -11.16
CA PHE A 182 15.24 0.14 -11.89
C PHE A 182 16.42 -0.24 -11.00
N HIS A 183 16.70 -1.55 -10.87
CA HIS A 183 17.77 -2.07 -10.02
C HIS A 183 18.98 -2.48 -10.87
N GLU A 184 20.06 -1.68 -10.82
CA GLU A 184 21.28 -1.95 -11.59
C GLU A 184 22.14 -3.06 -10.98
N GLU A 185 22.04 -3.24 -9.67
CA GLU A 185 22.80 -4.19 -8.87
C GLU A 185 22.25 -5.62 -8.94
N ALA A 186 20.98 -5.79 -9.27
CA ALA A 186 20.30 -7.08 -9.29
C ALA A 186 20.22 -7.70 -10.70
N THR A 187 20.12 -9.03 -10.75
CA THR A 187 19.91 -9.81 -11.98
C THR A 187 18.57 -10.55 -11.98
N LEU A 188 18.02 -10.82 -10.79
CA LEU A 188 16.76 -11.55 -10.58
C LEU A 188 15.76 -10.69 -9.80
N CYS A 189 14.48 -10.85 -10.12
CA CYS A 189 13.38 -10.24 -9.40
C CYS A 189 13.25 -10.72 -7.95
N SER A 190 13.65 -11.96 -7.65
CA SER A 190 13.70 -12.46 -6.27
C SER A 190 14.75 -11.78 -5.38
N GLN A 191 15.72 -11.07 -5.97
CA GLN A 191 16.76 -10.34 -5.23
C GLN A 191 16.31 -8.96 -4.76
N VAL A 192 15.20 -8.44 -5.30
CA VAL A 192 14.70 -7.10 -5.01
C VAL A 192 13.37 -7.16 -4.25
N HIS A 193 13.15 -6.18 -3.37
CA HIS A 193 11.95 -6.10 -2.55
C HIS A 193 11.04 -4.98 -3.08
N CYS A 194 10.38 -5.23 -4.20
CA CYS A 194 9.59 -4.21 -4.90
C CYS A 194 8.48 -3.56 -4.08
N LEU A 195 7.90 -4.27 -3.10
CA LEU A 195 6.88 -3.68 -2.24
C LEU A 195 7.47 -2.60 -1.31
N ASP A 196 8.72 -2.75 -0.86
CA ASP A 196 9.39 -1.76 -0.01
C ASP A 196 9.61 -0.44 -0.76
N GLU A 197 10.04 -0.50 -2.02
CA GLU A 197 10.21 0.67 -2.90
C GLU A 197 8.89 1.41 -3.18
N VAL A 198 7.83 0.64 -3.46
CA VAL A 198 6.50 1.21 -3.72
C VAL A 198 5.92 1.85 -2.46
N CYS A 199 6.11 1.21 -1.31
CA CYS A 199 5.64 1.73 -0.04
C CYS A 199 6.42 2.99 0.36
N GLY A 200 7.76 2.97 0.32
CA GLY A 200 8.58 4.15 0.54
C GLY A 200 8.41 4.85 1.89
N LEU A 201 8.88 6.10 1.96
CA LEU A 201 9.03 6.98 3.13
C LEU A 201 9.96 6.47 4.24
N LEU A 202 9.74 5.25 4.74
CA LEU A 202 10.60 4.57 5.71
C LEU A 202 10.72 3.10 5.29
N PRO A 203 11.92 2.52 5.21
CA PRO A 203 12.08 1.11 4.84
C PRO A 203 11.43 0.19 5.87
N PHE A 204 10.99 -1.00 5.44
CA PHE A 204 10.52 -2.04 6.36
C PHE A 204 11.64 -2.51 7.30
N LEU A 205 11.32 -2.87 8.55
CA LEU A 205 12.33 -3.48 9.45
C LEU A 205 12.81 -4.83 8.91
N ASN A 206 11.92 -5.58 8.25
CA ASN A 206 12.24 -6.76 7.47
C ASN A 206 11.67 -6.56 6.05
N PRO A 207 12.50 -6.54 5.00
CA PRO A 207 12.04 -6.32 3.62
C PRO A 207 10.96 -7.31 3.13
N GLU A 208 10.81 -8.48 3.77
CA GLU A 208 9.77 -9.46 3.44
C GLU A 208 8.46 -9.28 4.22
N VAL A 209 8.43 -8.40 5.22
CA VAL A 209 7.29 -8.22 6.13
C VAL A 209 6.91 -6.74 6.21
N PRO A 210 5.79 -6.33 5.59
CA PRO A 210 5.30 -4.96 5.72
C PRO A 210 4.89 -4.66 7.17
N ASP A 211 5.36 -3.51 7.68
CA ASP A 211 5.23 -3.11 9.08
C ASP A 211 5.00 -1.59 9.28
N GLN A 212 4.55 -0.87 8.25
CA GLN A 212 4.42 0.59 8.27
C GLN A 212 3.11 1.07 8.93
N PHE A 213 2.91 0.74 10.21
CA PHE A 213 1.72 1.12 10.97
C PHE A 213 1.53 2.64 11.12
N TYR A 214 2.63 3.41 11.06
CA TYR A 214 2.60 4.88 11.15
C TYR A 214 1.70 5.53 10.09
N ARG A 215 1.45 4.85 8.96
CA ARG A 215 0.55 5.31 7.90
C ARG A 215 -0.86 5.62 8.39
N LEU A 216 -1.33 4.94 9.43
CA LEU A 216 -2.67 5.18 9.99
C LEU A 216 -2.81 6.55 10.66
N TRP A 217 -1.72 7.07 11.24
CA TRP A 217 -1.73 8.44 11.79
C TRP A 217 -1.24 9.46 10.77
N LEU A 218 -0.23 9.12 9.96
CA LEU A 218 0.46 10.08 9.09
C LEU A 218 -0.45 10.53 7.95
N SER A 219 -1.26 9.60 7.42
CA SER A 219 -2.22 9.89 6.36
C SER A 219 -3.23 10.97 6.74
N LEU A 220 -3.50 11.20 8.04
CA LEU A 220 -4.39 12.26 8.53
C LEU A 220 -3.88 13.66 8.19
N PHE A 221 -2.57 13.82 8.10
CA PHE A 221 -1.92 15.11 7.82
C PHE A 221 -1.63 15.31 6.33
N LEU A 222 -1.57 14.22 5.56
CA LEU A 222 -1.43 14.26 4.11
C LEU A 222 -2.75 14.68 3.46
N HIS A 223 -2.67 15.46 2.39
CA HIS A 223 -3.82 15.80 1.56
C HIS A 223 -3.42 15.60 0.09
N ALA A 224 -4.28 14.95 -0.69
CA ALA A 224 -4.07 14.85 -2.13
C ALA A 224 -4.23 16.26 -2.75
N GLY A 225 -3.30 16.61 -3.64
CA GLY A 225 -2.98 17.99 -4.04
C GLY A 225 -4.02 18.82 -4.82
N VAL A 226 -3.50 19.91 -5.38
CA VAL A 226 -4.14 21.22 -5.63
C VAL A 226 -4.65 21.36 -7.07
N SER A 227 -5.88 20.96 -7.36
CA SER A 227 -6.61 21.51 -8.51
C SER A 227 -8.12 21.29 -8.42
N SER A 228 -8.84 21.98 -9.30
CA SER A 228 -10.16 22.62 -9.09
C SER A 228 -11.12 21.98 -8.07
N PRO A 229 -11.29 20.65 -7.98
CA PRO A 229 -12.25 20.04 -7.02
C PRO A 229 -11.61 19.23 -5.88
N SER A 230 -10.32 18.89 -5.95
CA SER A 230 -9.54 18.47 -4.76
C SER A 230 -9.17 19.66 -3.88
N VAL A 231 -9.06 20.87 -4.46
CA VAL A 231 -9.05 22.13 -3.70
C VAL A 231 -10.33 22.24 -2.88
N ILE A 232 -11.49 21.84 -3.40
CA ILE A 232 -12.73 21.88 -2.63
C ILE A 232 -12.62 20.96 -1.42
N HIS A 233 -12.09 19.74 -1.55
CA HIS A 233 -11.91 18.86 -0.39
C HIS A 233 -10.94 19.44 0.65
N CYS A 234 -9.78 19.94 0.22
CA CYS A 234 -8.81 20.58 1.13
C CYS A 234 -9.37 21.88 1.75
N LEU A 235 -10.01 22.73 0.95
CA LEU A 235 -10.64 23.98 1.39
C LEU A 235 -11.81 23.72 2.34
N VAL A 236 -12.66 22.73 2.05
CA VAL A 236 -13.75 22.30 2.93
C VAL A 236 -13.16 21.76 4.23
N SER A 237 -12.10 20.95 4.15
CA SER A 237 -11.39 20.42 5.31
C SER A 237 -10.82 21.53 6.19
N VAL A 238 -10.09 22.50 5.59
CA VAL A 238 -9.54 23.67 6.29
C VAL A 238 -10.65 24.57 6.83
N THR A 239 -11.72 24.81 6.07
CA THR A 239 -12.88 25.61 6.51
C THR A 239 -13.55 24.96 7.71
N PHE A 240 -13.77 23.65 7.65
CA PHE A 240 -14.31 22.87 8.77
C PHE A 240 -13.40 22.98 9.99
N GLN A 241 -12.08 22.87 9.82
CA GLN A 241 -11.14 23.01 10.92
C GLN A 241 -11.14 24.44 11.51
N MET A 242 -11.13 25.47 10.67
CA MET A 242 -11.09 26.86 11.14
C MET A 242 -12.40 27.35 11.75
N THR A 243 -13.51 26.66 11.49
CA THR A 243 -14.83 26.95 12.07
C THR A 243 -15.12 26.00 13.24
N VAL A 244 -15.48 24.75 12.95
CA VAL A 244 -15.94 23.76 13.92
C VAL A 244 -14.85 23.35 14.91
N LEU A 245 -13.68 22.94 14.42
CA LEU A 245 -12.60 22.48 15.30
C LEU A 245 -12.13 23.61 16.22
N ARG A 246 -11.97 24.82 15.69
CA ARG A 246 -11.57 26.00 16.48
C ARG A 246 -12.57 26.32 17.59
N ASP A 247 -13.87 26.23 17.32
CA ASP A 247 -14.91 26.53 18.31
C ASP A 247 -14.97 25.44 19.39
N LEU A 248 -14.82 24.16 19.01
CA LEU A 248 -14.67 23.04 19.95
C LEU A 248 -13.41 23.18 20.81
N GLU A 249 -12.30 23.61 20.23
CA GLU A 249 -11.03 23.83 20.93
C GLU A 249 -11.16 24.95 21.97
N LYS A 250 -11.85 26.05 21.64
CA LYS A 250 -12.13 27.13 22.59
C LYS A 250 -13.03 26.67 23.74
N LEU A 251 -13.97 25.76 23.47
CA LEU A 251 -14.91 25.26 24.47
C LEU A 251 -14.29 24.24 25.42
N ALA A 252 -13.65 23.19 24.87
CA ALA A 252 -13.18 22.04 25.63
C ALA A 252 -11.66 22.05 25.88
N GLY A 253 -10.90 22.91 25.22
CA GLY A 253 -9.45 23.00 25.29
C GLY A 253 -8.73 22.10 24.28
N TRP A 254 -7.57 22.58 23.81
CA TRP A 254 -6.78 21.96 22.74
C TRP A 254 -6.41 20.50 23.00
N HIS A 255 -6.00 20.16 24.23
CA HIS A 255 -5.48 18.82 24.55
C HIS A 255 -6.56 17.74 24.41
N ARG A 256 -7.80 18.02 24.81
CA ARG A 256 -8.91 17.05 24.76
C ARG A 256 -9.37 16.83 23.33
N ILE A 257 -9.52 17.93 22.59
CA ILE A 257 -9.93 17.89 21.19
C ILE A 257 -8.86 17.21 20.32
N SER A 258 -7.57 17.43 20.59
CA SER A 258 -6.48 16.75 19.87
C SER A 258 -6.52 15.23 20.05
N ILE A 259 -6.81 14.74 21.28
CA ILE A 259 -6.98 13.30 21.52
C ILE A 259 -8.16 12.74 20.72
N ILE A 260 -9.31 13.42 20.76
CA ILE A 260 -10.51 12.99 20.02
C ILE A 260 -10.21 12.97 18.52
N PHE A 261 -9.58 14.02 17.99
CA PHE A 261 -9.24 14.16 16.57
C PHE A 261 -8.31 13.05 16.08
N ILE A 262 -7.18 12.83 16.78
CA ILE A 262 -6.19 11.84 16.35
C ILE A 262 -6.74 10.42 16.48
N LEU A 263 -7.32 10.06 17.63
CA LEU A 263 -7.79 8.69 17.87
C LEU A 263 -8.99 8.31 17.00
N SER A 264 -9.90 9.25 16.72
CA SER A 264 -11.02 8.98 15.81
C SER A 264 -10.54 8.79 14.36
N GLY A 265 -9.57 9.60 13.93
CA GLY A 265 -8.92 9.44 12.62
C GLY A 265 -8.21 8.11 12.45
N ILE A 266 -7.39 7.72 13.43
CA ILE A 266 -6.69 6.41 13.42
C ILE A 266 -7.71 5.27 13.39
N THR A 267 -8.78 5.36 14.18
CA THR A 267 -9.83 4.31 14.21
C THR A 267 -10.57 4.21 12.87
N GLY A 268 -10.87 5.36 12.24
CA GLY A 268 -11.45 5.41 10.90
C GLY A 268 -10.53 4.80 9.84
N ASN A 269 -9.26 5.21 9.82
CA ASN A 269 -8.25 4.67 8.90
C ASN A 269 -8.01 3.18 9.11
N LEU A 270 -8.04 2.71 10.35
CA LEU A 270 -7.89 1.31 10.70
C LEU A 270 -9.07 0.48 10.14
N ALA A 271 -10.31 0.94 10.33
CA ALA A 271 -11.48 0.29 9.76
C ALA A 271 -11.43 0.29 8.23
N SER A 272 -11.08 1.42 7.63
CA SER A 272 -10.92 1.51 6.18
C SER A 272 -9.82 0.57 5.64
N ALA A 273 -8.68 0.44 6.32
CA ALA A 273 -7.62 -0.48 5.92
C ALA A 273 -8.07 -1.96 5.93
N ILE A 274 -9.05 -2.30 6.77
CA ILE A 274 -9.62 -3.65 6.80
C ILE A 274 -10.56 -3.88 5.61
N PHE A 275 -11.49 -2.94 5.39
CA PHE A 275 -12.58 -3.13 4.44
C PHE A 275 -12.27 -2.66 3.01
N LEU A 276 -11.31 -1.76 2.82
CA LEU A 276 -10.87 -1.20 1.53
C LEU A 276 -9.33 -1.27 1.39
N PRO A 277 -8.75 -2.49 1.34
CA PRO A 277 -7.32 -2.67 1.51
C PRO A 277 -6.45 -2.03 0.42
N TYR A 278 -6.95 -1.97 -0.82
CA TYR A 278 -6.20 -1.50 -1.99
C TYR A 278 -6.46 -0.04 -2.38
N ARG A 279 -7.16 0.73 -1.55
CA ARG A 279 -7.40 2.16 -1.80
C ARG A 279 -6.44 3.01 -0.97
N ALA A 280 -5.55 3.71 -1.67
CA ALA A 280 -4.72 4.75 -1.09
C ALA A 280 -5.61 5.91 -0.64
N GLU A 281 -5.53 6.29 0.63
CA GLU A 281 -6.31 7.40 1.18
C GLU A 281 -5.44 8.32 2.04
N VAL A 282 -5.76 9.61 1.97
CA VAL A 282 -5.13 10.68 2.72
C VAL A 282 -6.19 11.67 3.16
N GLY A 283 -5.93 12.35 4.27
CA GLY A 283 -6.76 13.43 4.79
C GLY A 283 -7.38 13.11 6.16
N PRO A 284 -7.78 14.15 6.90
CA PRO A 284 -8.34 14.03 8.24
C PRO A 284 -9.85 13.76 8.23
N ALA A 285 -10.43 13.30 7.12
CA ALA A 285 -11.88 13.24 6.95
C ALA A 285 -12.54 12.36 8.03
N GLY A 286 -11.95 11.20 8.36
CA GLY A 286 -12.38 10.37 9.50
C GLY A 286 -12.37 11.12 10.84
N SER A 287 -11.32 11.92 11.11
CA SER A 287 -11.24 12.78 12.29
C SER A 287 -12.30 13.88 12.32
N GLN A 288 -12.64 14.45 11.17
CA GLN A 288 -13.67 15.49 11.04
C GLN A 288 -15.06 14.94 11.35
N PHE A 289 -15.36 13.73 10.88
CA PHE A 289 -16.58 13.02 11.30
C PHE A 289 -16.57 12.69 12.80
N GLY A 290 -15.40 12.42 13.37
CA GLY A 290 -15.23 12.30 14.83
C GLY A 290 -15.56 13.59 15.59
N LEU A 291 -15.19 14.76 15.05
CA LEU A 291 -15.57 16.07 15.60
C LEU A 291 -17.05 16.40 15.39
N LEU A 292 -17.66 15.97 14.28
CA LEU A 292 -19.12 16.07 14.11
C LEU A 292 -19.86 15.27 15.19
N ALA A 293 -19.35 14.09 15.57
CA ALA A 293 -19.89 13.32 16.69
C ALA A 293 -19.72 14.05 18.03
N CYS A 294 -18.64 14.82 18.21
CA CYS A 294 -18.44 15.68 19.38
C CYS A 294 -19.55 16.72 19.53
N LEU A 295 -19.99 17.34 18.43
CA LEU A 295 -21.12 18.28 18.43
C LEU A 295 -22.45 17.62 18.87
N PHE A 296 -22.67 16.35 18.51
CA PHE A 296 -23.84 15.60 19.00
C PHE A 296 -23.80 15.42 20.52
N VAL A 297 -22.64 15.05 21.06
CA VAL A 297 -22.48 14.87 22.51
C VAL A 297 -22.69 16.21 23.23
N GLU A 298 -22.15 17.30 22.71
CA GLU A 298 -22.37 18.65 23.25
C GLU A 298 -23.86 19.04 23.22
N LEU A 299 -24.56 18.76 22.12
CA LEU A 299 -25.99 19.01 21.98
C LEU A 299 -26.82 18.22 23.02
N PHE A 300 -26.51 16.94 23.23
CA PHE A 300 -27.19 16.13 24.24
C PHE A 300 -26.90 16.60 25.66
N GLN A 301 -25.69 17.06 25.95
CA GLN A 301 -25.35 17.61 27.26
C GLN A 301 -26.05 18.95 27.53
N SER A 302 -26.20 19.78 26.50
CA SER A 302 -26.84 21.10 26.57
C SER A 302 -28.35 21.07 26.30
N TRP A 303 -28.95 19.88 26.20
CA TRP A 303 -30.33 19.69 25.77
C TRP A 303 -31.35 20.46 26.62
N GLN A 304 -31.10 20.57 27.93
CA GLN A 304 -31.98 21.28 28.86
C GLN A 304 -31.78 22.80 28.87
N VAL A 305 -30.65 23.29 28.35
CA VAL A 305 -30.29 24.71 28.33
C VAL A 305 -30.75 25.39 27.03
N LEU A 306 -30.85 24.63 25.95
CA LEU A 306 -31.25 25.14 24.64
C LEU A 306 -32.76 25.38 24.55
N GLU A 307 -33.16 26.52 23.97
CA GLU A 307 -34.58 26.86 23.76
C GLU A 307 -35.28 25.91 22.77
N LYS A 308 -34.56 25.42 21.74
CA LYS A 308 -35.10 24.58 20.65
C LYS A 308 -34.18 23.40 20.30
N PRO A 309 -33.99 22.43 21.22
CA PRO A 309 -33.00 21.36 21.05
C PRO A 309 -33.32 20.43 19.87
N TRP A 310 -34.60 20.13 19.62
CA TRP A 310 -35.03 19.31 18.47
C TRP A 310 -34.69 19.93 17.12
N LYS A 311 -34.80 21.26 16.98
CA LYS A 311 -34.43 21.94 15.73
C LYS A 311 -32.92 21.86 15.50
N ALA A 312 -32.12 22.05 16.54
CA ALA A 312 -30.66 21.89 16.46
C ALA A 312 -30.27 20.45 16.11
N PHE A 313 -30.92 19.45 16.73
CA PHE A 313 -30.71 18.04 16.43
C PHE A 313 -31.03 17.68 14.98
N LEU A 314 -32.21 18.07 14.48
CA LEU A 314 -32.61 17.78 13.11
C LEU A 314 -31.70 18.48 12.08
N ASN A 315 -31.23 19.69 12.37
CA ASN A 315 -30.28 20.39 11.51
C ASN A 315 -28.94 19.65 11.46
N LEU A 316 -28.37 19.29 12.62
CA LEU A 316 -27.08 18.58 12.68
C LEU A 316 -27.18 17.19 12.05
N PHE A 317 -28.27 16.47 12.31
CA PHE A 317 -28.56 15.18 11.69
C PHE A 317 -28.71 15.29 10.18
N GLY A 318 -29.41 16.31 9.68
CA GLY A 318 -29.54 16.57 8.24
C GLY A 318 -28.18 16.82 7.56
N ILE A 319 -27.29 17.58 8.21
CA ILE A 319 -25.93 17.81 7.71
C ILE A 319 -25.15 16.49 7.65
N VAL A 320 -25.14 15.70 8.72
CA VAL A 320 -24.41 14.43 8.76
C VAL A 320 -24.96 13.43 7.74
N LEU A 321 -26.28 13.32 7.61
CA LEU A 321 -26.91 12.47 6.61
C LEU A 321 -26.52 12.89 5.20
N PHE A 322 -26.54 14.19 4.90
CA PHE A 322 -26.09 14.72 3.62
C PHE A 322 -24.62 14.37 3.34
N LEU A 323 -23.73 14.51 4.32
CA LEU A 323 -22.31 14.17 4.18
C LEU A 323 -22.10 12.67 3.92
N PHE A 324 -22.84 11.78 4.58
CA PHE A 324 -22.79 10.35 4.31
C PHE A 324 -23.33 9.99 2.92
N ILE A 325 -24.38 10.66 2.45
CA ILE A 325 -24.90 10.51 1.08
C ILE A 325 -23.86 10.98 0.06
N CYS A 326 -23.26 12.14 0.27
CA CYS A 326 -22.15 12.63 -0.56
C CYS A 326 -20.96 11.67 -0.53
N GLY A 327 -20.69 11.02 0.59
CA GLY A 327 -19.59 10.07 0.67
C GLY A 327 -19.83 8.73 -0.04
N LEU A 328 -21.02 8.51 -0.61
CA LEU A 328 -21.27 7.41 -1.56
C LEU A 328 -20.70 7.69 -2.96
N LEU A 329 -20.15 8.89 -3.17
CA LEU A 329 -19.41 9.25 -4.37
C LEU A 329 -18.08 8.47 -4.43
N PRO A 330 -17.56 8.19 -5.64
CA PRO A 330 -16.26 7.55 -5.78
C PRO A 330 -15.16 8.38 -5.11
N TRP A 331 -14.08 7.71 -4.71
CA TRP A 331 -12.91 8.29 -4.02
C TRP A 331 -13.14 8.74 -2.57
N ILE A 332 -14.37 8.80 -2.07
CA ILE A 332 -14.66 9.14 -0.68
C ILE A 332 -14.75 7.86 0.16
N ASP A 333 -14.15 7.86 1.34
CA ASP A 333 -14.15 6.72 2.25
C ASP A 333 -15.22 6.84 3.34
N ASN A 334 -16.42 6.37 3.02
CA ASN A 334 -17.50 6.32 4.01
C ASN A 334 -17.26 5.37 5.19
N ILE A 335 -16.37 4.38 5.06
CA ILE A 335 -16.06 3.48 6.16
C ILE A 335 -15.20 4.21 7.19
N ALA A 336 -14.19 4.95 6.73
CA ALA A 336 -13.41 5.83 7.59
C ALA A 336 -14.29 6.88 8.28
N HIS A 337 -15.25 7.47 7.54
CA HIS A 337 -16.22 8.41 8.12
C HIS A 337 -17.11 7.77 9.19
N LEU A 338 -17.66 6.59 8.94
CA LEU A 338 -18.56 5.88 9.86
C LEU A 338 -17.84 5.50 11.15
N PHE A 339 -16.67 4.86 11.05
CA PHE A 339 -15.90 4.44 12.22
C PHE A 339 -15.22 5.62 12.91
N GLY A 340 -14.87 6.68 12.17
CA GLY A 340 -14.44 7.97 12.73
C GLY A 340 -15.53 8.65 13.55
N PHE A 341 -16.77 8.69 13.04
CA PHE A 341 -17.93 9.20 13.77
C PHE A 341 -18.23 8.36 15.03
N LEU A 342 -18.27 7.03 14.89
CA LEU A 342 -18.56 6.12 16.02
C LEU A 342 -17.50 6.24 17.13
N SER A 343 -16.22 6.22 16.77
CA SER A 343 -15.13 6.39 17.73
C SER A 343 -15.11 7.79 18.33
N GLY A 344 -15.36 8.83 17.53
CA GLY A 344 -15.50 10.21 18.00
C GLY A 344 -16.64 10.38 18.99
N LEU A 345 -17.77 9.71 18.80
CA LEU A 345 -18.90 9.71 19.74
C LEU A 345 -18.47 9.13 21.10
N LEU A 346 -17.82 7.97 21.09
CA LEU A 346 -17.33 7.31 22.30
C LEU A 346 -16.26 8.13 23.02
N LEU A 347 -15.29 8.67 22.29
CA LEU A 347 -14.22 9.52 22.82
C LEU A 347 -14.77 10.83 23.38
N SER A 348 -15.78 11.42 22.74
CA SER A 348 -16.42 12.65 23.21
C SER A 348 -17.16 12.43 24.53
N PHE A 349 -17.84 11.30 24.70
CA PHE A 349 -18.40 10.93 26.00
C PHE A 349 -17.34 10.72 27.09
N ALA A 350 -16.11 10.37 26.73
CA ALA A 350 -15.03 10.19 27.70
C ALA A 350 -14.34 11.50 28.08
N PHE A 351 -14.02 12.36 27.09
CA PHE A 351 -13.10 13.47 27.27
C PHE A 351 -13.75 14.85 27.38
N LEU A 352 -15.00 15.05 26.94
CA LEU A 352 -15.64 16.37 27.03
C LEU A 352 -15.89 16.80 28.49
N PRO A 353 -15.82 18.12 28.79
CA PRO A 353 -16.14 18.63 30.11
C PRO A 353 -17.63 18.49 30.42
N TYR A 354 -17.95 18.05 31.64
CA TYR A 354 -19.34 17.88 32.09
C TYR A 354 -19.71 18.88 33.18
N ILE A 355 -20.88 19.52 33.04
CA ILE A 355 -21.49 20.31 34.12
C ILE A 355 -22.25 19.34 35.03
N THR A 356 -21.79 19.08 36.26
CA THR A 356 -22.43 18.12 37.18
C THR A 356 -23.43 18.78 38.12
N PHE A 357 -24.65 18.24 38.22
CA PHE A 357 -25.66 18.68 39.19
C PHE A 357 -25.87 17.61 40.27
N GLY A 358 -25.17 17.75 41.40
CA GLY A 358 -25.28 16.83 42.54
C GLY A 358 -24.43 15.55 42.45
N THR A 359 -24.49 14.73 43.50
CA THR A 359 -23.65 13.52 43.66
C THR A 359 -24.07 12.37 42.75
N VAL A 360 -25.37 12.15 42.55
CA VAL A 360 -25.91 11.08 41.69
C VAL A 360 -25.53 11.30 40.22
N ASP A 361 -25.66 12.54 39.74
CA ASP A 361 -25.28 12.91 38.36
C ASP A 361 -23.77 12.77 38.13
N LYS A 362 -22.95 13.06 39.16
CA LYS A 362 -21.49 12.82 39.14
C LYS A 362 -21.16 11.34 38.97
N TYR A 363 -21.83 10.44 39.71
CA TYR A 363 -21.61 8.99 39.56
C TYR A 363 -22.08 8.49 38.20
N ARG A 364 -23.24 8.93 37.72
CA ARG A 364 -23.76 8.58 36.38
C ARG A 364 -22.79 8.96 35.27
N LYS A 365 -22.24 10.18 35.31
CA LYS A 365 -21.27 10.67 34.33
C LYS A 365 -19.94 9.91 34.39
N ARG A 366 -19.45 9.60 35.59
CA ARG A 366 -18.26 8.73 35.76
C ARG A 366 -18.48 7.34 35.18
N ALA A 367 -19.63 6.72 35.44
CA ALA A 367 -19.97 5.42 34.88
C ALA A 367 -20.02 5.47 33.35
N MET A 368 -20.64 6.51 32.78
CA MET A 368 -20.70 6.72 31.33
C MET A 368 -19.31 6.88 30.71
N ILE A 369 -18.41 7.65 31.33
CA ILE A 369 -17.01 7.79 30.88
C ILE A 369 -16.30 6.44 30.86
N ILE A 370 -16.41 5.66 31.95
CA ILE A 370 -15.76 4.34 32.06
C ILE A 370 -16.31 3.39 31.00
N VAL A 371 -17.63 3.29 30.87
CA VAL A 371 -18.27 2.43 29.86
C VAL A 371 -17.86 2.84 28.46
N SER A 372 -17.86 4.14 28.16
CA SER A 372 -17.48 4.64 26.83
C SER A 372 -16.02 4.32 26.49
N LEU A 373 -15.10 4.48 27.44
CA LEU A 373 -13.70 4.10 27.26
C LEU A 373 -13.52 2.59 27.08
N LEU A 374 -14.23 1.77 27.84
CA LEU A 374 -14.18 0.31 27.69
C LEU A 374 -14.69 -0.12 26.32
N VAL A 375 -15.80 0.47 25.85
CA VAL A 375 -16.35 0.20 24.51
C VAL A 375 -15.40 0.67 23.41
N PHE A 376 -14.78 1.85 23.56
CA PHE A 376 -13.79 2.35 22.61
C PHE A 376 -12.55 1.44 22.53
N VAL A 377 -11.99 1.03 23.68
CA VAL A 377 -10.84 0.12 23.72
C VAL A 377 -11.21 -1.24 23.12
N GLY A 378 -12.41 -1.76 23.41
CA GLY A 378 -12.91 -3.00 22.81
C GLY A 378 -13.06 -2.89 21.29
N LEU A 379 -13.63 -1.78 20.79
CA LEU A 379 -13.75 -1.50 19.35
C LEU A 379 -12.37 -1.43 18.70
N PHE A 380 -11.46 -0.62 19.24
CA PHE A 380 -10.12 -0.44 18.70
C PHE A 380 -9.33 -1.76 18.68
N ALA A 381 -9.34 -2.49 19.80
CA ALA A 381 -8.69 -3.80 19.90
C ALA A 381 -9.27 -4.80 18.90
N SER A 382 -10.60 -4.83 18.72
CA SER A 382 -11.25 -5.72 17.75
C SER A 382 -10.81 -5.42 16.32
N LEU A 383 -10.70 -4.13 15.95
CA LEU A 383 -10.22 -3.72 14.64
C LEU A 383 -8.74 -4.09 14.43
N VAL A 384 -7.88 -3.92 15.43
CA VAL A 384 -6.47 -4.35 15.35
C VAL A 384 -6.37 -5.87 15.17
N VAL A 385 -7.17 -6.65 15.90
CA VAL A 385 -7.22 -8.12 15.76
C VAL A 385 -7.71 -8.53 14.37
N TRP A 386 -8.74 -7.88 13.85
CA TRP A 386 -9.21 -8.13 12.47
C TRP A 386 -8.19 -7.72 11.41
N LEU A 387 -7.42 -6.66 11.65
CA LEU A 387 -6.37 -6.24 10.73
C LEU A 387 -5.27 -7.32 10.64
N TYR A 388 -4.73 -7.79 11.76
CA TYR A 388 -3.55 -8.66 11.76
C TYR A 388 -3.84 -10.17 11.78
N VAL A 389 -4.93 -10.61 12.40
CA VAL A 389 -5.20 -12.03 12.65
C VAL A 389 -6.27 -12.59 11.70
N TYR A 390 -7.37 -11.85 11.54
CA TYR A 390 -8.54 -12.32 10.77
C TYR A 390 -8.96 -11.28 9.72
N PRO A 391 -8.25 -11.18 8.58
CA PRO A 391 -8.61 -10.22 7.54
C PRO A 391 -9.99 -10.55 6.96
N VAL A 392 -10.96 -9.69 7.27
CA VAL A 392 -12.36 -9.85 6.87
C VAL A 392 -12.56 -9.31 5.46
N ASN A 393 -12.89 -10.19 4.51
CA ASN A 393 -13.20 -9.79 3.12
C ASN A 393 -14.71 -9.87 2.87
N TRP A 394 -15.47 -8.86 3.30
CA TRP A 394 -16.90 -8.76 3.02
C TRP A 394 -17.16 -7.84 1.83
N ARG A 395 -17.39 -8.44 0.66
CA ARG A 395 -17.65 -7.72 -0.60
C ARG A 395 -18.84 -6.75 -0.54
N TRP A 396 -19.80 -6.98 0.36
CA TRP A 396 -20.97 -6.10 0.48
C TRP A 396 -20.67 -4.78 1.20
N ILE A 397 -19.64 -4.73 2.04
CA ILE A 397 -19.25 -3.49 2.75
C ILE A 397 -18.75 -2.44 1.76
N GLU A 398 -18.18 -2.85 0.62
CA GLU A 398 -17.77 -1.94 -0.45
C GLU A 398 -18.93 -1.07 -0.95
N TYR A 399 -20.18 -1.57 -0.90
CA TYR A 399 -21.37 -0.81 -1.28
C TYR A 399 -21.74 0.30 -0.29
N LEU A 400 -21.25 0.24 0.96
CA LEU A 400 -21.38 1.34 1.93
C LEU A 400 -20.49 2.53 1.53
N THR A 401 -19.46 2.27 0.72
CA THR A 401 -18.54 3.30 0.20
C THR A 401 -18.98 3.83 -1.14
N CYS A 402 -19.41 2.98 -2.06
CA CYS A 402 -19.78 3.43 -3.40
C CYS A 402 -20.95 2.62 -3.94
N LEU A 403 -22.07 3.29 -4.23
CA LEU A 403 -23.20 2.67 -4.90
C LEU A 403 -22.97 2.67 -6.42
N PRO A 404 -22.92 1.50 -7.09
CA PRO A 404 -22.65 1.42 -8.52
C PRO A 404 -23.87 1.88 -9.32
N PHE A 405 -24.03 3.18 -9.51
CA PHE A 405 -25.08 3.76 -10.37
C PHE A 405 -24.88 3.39 -11.85
N THR A 406 -23.61 3.20 -12.27
CA THR A 406 -23.24 2.61 -13.57
C THR A 406 -22.13 1.57 -13.36
N SER A 407 -21.93 0.67 -14.34
CA SER A 407 -20.90 -0.38 -14.26
C SER A 407 -19.47 0.17 -14.08
N LYS A 408 -19.23 1.43 -14.48
CA LYS A 408 -17.94 2.12 -14.39
C LYS A 408 -17.82 3.07 -13.19
N PHE A 409 -18.92 3.38 -12.50
CA PHE A 409 -18.94 4.45 -11.49
C PHE A 409 -18.17 4.11 -10.22
N CYS A 410 -18.27 2.84 -9.80
CA CYS A 410 -17.52 2.27 -8.69
C CYS A 410 -16.54 1.20 -9.17
N GLU A 411 -16.13 1.27 -10.45
CA GLU A 411 -15.24 0.29 -11.04
C GLU A 411 -14.03 0.10 -10.13
N LYS A 412 -13.76 -1.16 -9.84
CA LYS A 412 -12.69 -1.52 -8.92
C LYS A 412 -11.38 -0.95 -9.46
N TYR A 413 -10.49 -0.60 -8.55
CA TYR A 413 -9.05 -0.56 -8.82
C TYR A 413 -8.65 -2.03 -9.08
N GLU A 414 -9.00 -2.56 -10.26
CA GLU A 414 -8.85 -3.99 -10.51
C GLU A 414 -7.39 -4.37 -10.44
N LEU A 415 -7.18 -5.46 -9.71
CA LEU A 415 -5.92 -6.17 -9.55
C LEU A 415 -5.31 -6.63 -10.88
N GLU A 416 -6.04 -6.55 -11.98
CA GLU A 416 -5.71 -7.06 -13.31
C GLU A 416 -5.59 -5.93 -14.34
N GLN A 417 -4.87 -4.85 -14.03
CA GLN A 417 -4.06 -4.23 -15.09
C GLN A 417 -2.92 -5.20 -15.43
N VAL A 418 -3.30 -6.37 -15.95
CA VAL A 418 -2.42 -7.27 -16.66
C VAL A 418 -1.96 -6.45 -17.86
N LEU A 419 -0.67 -6.12 -17.81
CA LEU A 419 0.18 -5.87 -18.96
C LEU A 419 -0.33 -6.67 -20.16
N HIS A 420 -0.95 -6.00 -21.13
CA HIS A 420 -1.13 -6.50 -22.48
C HIS A 420 -0.59 -5.46 -23.45
#